data_AF-A0A0M2JWY3-F1
#
_entry.id   AF-A0A0M2JWY3-F1
#
_cell.length_a   1.000
_cell.length_b   1.000
_cell.length_c   1.000
_cell.angle_alpha   90.00
_cell.angle_beta   90.00
_cell.angle_gamma   90.00
#
_symmetry.space_group_name_H-M   'P 1'
#
loop_
_entity.id
_entity.type
_entity.pdbx_description
1 polymer ?
#
loop_
_entity_poly.entity_id
_entity_poly.type
_entity_poly.pdbx_seq_one_letter_code
_entity_poly.pdbx_strand_id
1 'polypeptide(L)'
;MSDALGLSVGATNLVAAGVGRPPVLRRSVLTVYGHTAPEVGLPAGRGDGVTLGGFVERVGDPVPLVGQDGSRYPAEQLVVEALEAMAALAGSASPSDVVIAVPSYWGPGQVDALREALTASGPLAPGGPPPRLIP
;
A
#
# COMPACT_ATOMS: atom_id res chain seq x y z
N MET A 1 -21.31 12.88 5.21
CA MET A 1 -21.32 11.51 4.68
C MET A 1 -19.96 10.91 5.03
N SER A 2 -19.91 9.72 5.63
CA SER A 2 -18.63 9.06 5.94
C SER A 2 -17.94 8.65 4.64
N ASP A 3 -16.67 9.00 4.49
CA ASP A 3 -15.82 8.54 3.38
C ASP A 3 -15.12 7.26 3.85
N ALA A 4 -15.83 6.14 3.76
CA ALA A 4 -15.31 4.83 4.13
C ALA A 4 -14.56 4.22 2.95
N LEU A 5 -13.38 3.66 3.22
CA LEU A 5 -12.51 3.05 2.22
C LEU A 5 -12.20 1.60 2.61
N GLY A 6 -12.52 0.68 1.69
CA GLY A 6 -12.04 -0.70 1.74
C GLY A 6 -10.81 -0.88 0.86
N LEU A 7 -9.76 -1.49 1.41
CA LEU A 7 -8.54 -1.85 0.70
C LEU A 7 -8.32 -3.37 0.78
N SER A 8 -7.77 -3.96 -0.27
CA SER A 8 -7.37 -5.37 -0.29
C SER A 8 -5.96 -5.51 -0.79
N VAL A 9 -5.14 -6.22 -0.02
CA VAL A 9 -3.76 -6.58 -0.35
C VAL A 9 -3.72 -8.02 -0.84
N GLY A 10 -3.26 -8.21 -2.09
CA GLY A 10 -2.93 -9.52 -2.62
C GLY A 10 -1.52 -9.51 -3.21
N ALA A 11 -0.88 -10.69 -3.25
CA ALA A 11 0.41 -10.92 -3.91
C ALA A 11 0.45 -10.36 -5.35
N THR A 12 -0.68 -10.47 -6.05
CA THR A 12 -0.79 -10.18 -7.48
C THR A 12 -1.45 -8.84 -7.76
N ASN A 13 -2.48 -8.48 -6.98
CA ASN A 13 -3.28 -7.28 -7.19
C ASN A 13 -3.58 -6.58 -5.87
N LEU A 14 -3.72 -5.26 -5.97
CA LEU A 14 -4.28 -4.38 -4.95
C LEU A 14 -5.64 -3.89 -5.43
N VAL A 15 -6.57 -3.74 -4.48
CA VAL A 15 -7.91 -3.21 -4.75
C VAL A 15 -8.25 -2.11 -3.75
N ALA A 16 -8.89 -1.05 -4.24
CA ALA A 16 -9.48 0.00 -3.42
C ALA A 16 -10.94 0.21 -3.81
N ALA A 17 -11.83 0.29 -2.81
CA ALA A 17 -13.25 0.49 -2.97
C ALA A 17 -13.75 1.59 -2.03
N GLY A 18 -14.12 2.73 -2.61
CA GLY A 18 -14.74 3.84 -1.89
C GLY A 18 -16.25 3.89 -2.11
N VAL A 19 -16.97 4.58 -1.22
CA VAL A 19 -18.44 4.71 -1.31
C VAL A 19 -18.84 5.48 -2.57
N GLY A 20 -19.78 4.91 -3.34
CA GLY A 20 -20.37 5.58 -4.52
C GLY A 20 -19.45 5.66 -5.74
N ARG A 21 -18.35 4.90 -5.76
CA ARG A 21 -17.37 4.87 -6.87
C ARG A 21 -17.07 3.44 -7.29
N PRO A 22 -16.77 3.18 -8.57
CA PRO A 22 -16.33 1.86 -8.99
C PRO A 22 -14.97 1.52 -8.34
N PRO A 23 -14.74 0.25 -7.96
CA PRO A 23 -13.48 -0.15 -7.35
C PRO A 23 -12.32 -0.01 -8.34
N VAL A 24 -11.16 0.37 -7.81
CA VAL A 24 -9.91 0.45 -8.56
C VAL A 24 -9.11 -0.82 -8.31
N LEU A 25 -8.64 -1.45 -9.39
CA LEU A 25 -7.75 -2.60 -9.35
C LEU A 25 -6.42 -2.23 -10.02
N ARG A 26 -5.31 -2.61 -9.37
CA ARG A 26 -3.95 -2.48 -9.91
C ARG A 26 -3.11 -3.70 -9.57
N ARG A 27 -2.06 -3.93 -10.35
CA ARG A 27 -1.03 -4.93 -10.02
C ARG A 27 -0.31 -4.52 -8.74
N SER A 28 0.11 -5.50 -7.94
CA SER A 28 0.98 -5.31 -6.76
C SER A 28 2.43 -5.03 -7.20
N VAL A 29 2.58 -3.94 -7.93
CA VAL A 29 3.83 -3.39 -8.46
C VAL A 29 3.79 -1.92 -8.14
N LEU A 30 4.84 -1.41 -7.51
CA LEU A 30 4.97 -0.01 -7.12
C LEU A 30 6.16 0.58 -7.86
N THR A 31 5.98 1.74 -8.49
CA THR A 31 7.08 2.53 -9.01
C THR A 31 7.28 3.73 -8.08
N VAL A 32 8.45 3.79 -7.44
CA VAL A 32 8.84 4.86 -6.52
C VAL A 32 9.71 5.88 -7.24
N TYR A 33 9.51 7.16 -6.95
CA TYR A 33 10.25 8.28 -7.54
C TYR A 33 10.90 9.12 -6.44
N GLY A 34 12.06 9.71 -6.73
CA GLY A 34 12.73 10.60 -5.77
C GLY A 34 12.09 11.99 -5.61
N HIS A 35 11.14 12.37 -6.47
CA HIS A 35 10.64 13.74 -6.58
C HIS A 35 9.12 13.85 -6.77
N THR A 36 8.39 12.73 -6.76
CA THR A 36 6.93 12.70 -6.94
C THR A 36 6.31 11.50 -6.23
N ALA A 37 4.98 11.47 -6.13
CA ALA A 37 4.26 10.38 -5.49
C ALA A 37 4.46 9.05 -6.25
N PRO A 38 4.49 7.92 -5.55
CA PRO A 38 4.66 6.62 -6.19
C PRO A 38 3.43 6.22 -7.03
N GLU A 39 3.66 5.40 -8.05
CA GLU A 39 2.62 4.91 -8.97
C GLU A 39 2.39 3.41 -8.80
N VAL A 40 1.12 2.99 -8.73
CA VAL A 40 0.75 1.57 -8.53
C VAL A 40 0.26 0.94 -9.83
N GLY A 41 0.80 -0.25 -10.12
CA GLY A 41 0.35 -1.14 -11.19
C GLY A 41 0.69 -0.69 -12.60
N LEU A 42 1.46 0.37 -12.76
CA LEU A 42 2.07 0.79 -14.02
C LEU A 42 3.57 0.42 -13.99
N PRO A 43 4.13 -0.11 -15.08
CA PRO A 43 5.58 -0.07 -15.27
C PRO A 43 6.03 1.39 -15.21
N ALA A 44 7.25 1.68 -14.73
CA ALA A 44 7.80 3.04 -14.74
C ALA A 44 7.69 3.68 -16.14
N GLY A 45 6.61 4.42 -16.39
CA GLY A 45 6.38 5.08 -17.67
C GLY A 45 7.26 6.33 -17.82
N ARG A 46 7.74 6.84 -16.68
CA ARG A 46 8.75 7.88 -16.56
C ARG A 46 10.08 7.20 -16.23
N GLY A 47 11.10 7.44 -17.05
CA GLY A 47 12.36 6.67 -17.08
C GLY A 47 13.29 6.82 -15.86
N ASP A 48 12.84 7.48 -14.80
CA ASP A 48 13.59 7.76 -13.57
C ASP A 48 12.99 7.10 -12.32
N GLY A 49 11.93 6.30 -12.46
CA GLY A 49 11.31 5.56 -11.37
C GLY A 49 11.93 4.18 -11.12
N VAL A 50 11.87 3.73 -9.87
CA VAL A 50 12.29 2.38 -9.45
C VAL A 50 11.05 1.51 -9.30
N THR A 51 10.86 0.55 -10.22
CA THR A 51 9.75 -0.40 -10.15
C THR A 51 10.10 -1.61 -9.27
N LEU A 52 9.26 -1.85 -8.27
CA LEU A 52 9.38 -2.91 -7.27
C LEU A 52 8.12 -3.78 -7.28
N GLY A 53 8.31 -5.10 -7.17
CA GLY A 53 7.25 -6.09 -7.04
C GLY A 53 7.64 -7.16 -6.02
N GLY A 54 6.69 -8.02 -5.66
CA GLY A 54 6.92 -9.08 -4.67
C GLY A 54 7.09 -8.58 -3.23
N PHE A 55 6.79 -7.31 -2.97
CA PHE A 55 6.91 -6.71 -1.64
C PHE A 55 5.83 -7.22 -0.68
N VAL A 56 4.70 -7.73 -1.16
CA VAL A 56 3.63 -8.29 -0.32
C VAL A 56 4.09 -9.55 0.40
N GLU A 57 4.86 -10.41 -0.28
CA GLU A 57 5.39 -11.65 0.27
C GLU A 57 6.56 -11.41 1.24
N ARG A 58 7.17 -10.24 1.17
CA ARG A 58 8.36 -9.85 1.94
C ARG A 58 8.03 -9.08 3.22
N VAL A 59 6.76 -8.77 3.48
CA VAL A 59 6.34 -8.07 4.70
C VAL A 59 6.82 -8.81 5.94
N GLY A 60 7.46 -8.08 6.86
CA GLY A 60 8.05 -8.63 8.08
C GLY A 60 9.41 -9.31 7.90
N ASP A 61 9.95 -9.36 6.68
CA ASP A 61 11.31 -9.81 6.44
C ASP A 61 12.30 -8.66 6.72
N PRO A 62 13.34 -8.87 7.55
CA PRO A 62 14.30 -7.82 7.89
C PRO A 62 15.21 -7.41 6.72
N VAL A 63 15.25 -8.19 5.64
CA VAL A 63 16.06 -7.88 4.45
C VAL A 63 15.22 -7.03 3.48
N PRO A 64 15.63 -5.78 3.20
CA PRO A 64 14.87 -4.89 2.32
C PRO A 64 14.92 -5.35 0.86
N LEU A 65 13.92 -4.96 0.08
CA LEU A 65 14.02 -5.02 -1.38
C LEU A 65 15.05 -3.99 -1.84
N VAL A 66 15.82 -4.33 -2.87
CA VAL A 66 16.84 -3.44 -3.44
C VAL A 66 16.40 -3.04 -4.85
N GLY A 67 16.26 -1.74 -5.06
CA GLY A 67 15.95 -1.16 -6.36
C GLY A 67 17.10 -1.29 -7.34
N GLN A 68 16.82 -1.03 -8.63
CA GLN A 68 17.85 -1.01 -9.67
C GLN A 68 18.88 0.11 -9.48
N ASP A 69 18.51 1.13 -8.71
CA ASP A 69 19.36 2.24 -8.27
C ASP A 69 20.21 1.91 -7.04
N GLY A 70 20.07 0.71 -6.46
CA GLY A 70 20.74 0.28 -5.23
C GLY A 70 20.08 0.78 -3.93
N SER A 71 19.01 1.55 -4.03
CA SER A 71 18.24 2.01 -2.87
C SER A 71 17.54 0.83 -2.19
N ARG A 72 17.34 0.94 -0.87
CA ARG A 72 16.78 -0.11 -0.03
C ARG A 72 15.38 0.27 0.43
N TYR A 73 14.45 -0.67 0.28
CA TYR A 73 13.04 -0.47 0.55
C TYR A 73 12.51 -1.57 1.47
N PRO A 74 12.19 -1.27 2.74
CA PRO A 74 11.44 -2.18 3.60
C PRO A 74 10.10 -2.55 2.98
N ALA A 75 9.72 -3.81 3.08
CA ALA A 75 8.59 -4.35 2.33
C ALA A 75 7.24 -3.79 2.81
N GLU A 76 7.05 -3.69 4.12
CA GLU A 76 5.87 -3.10 4.75
C GLU A 76 5.68 -1.63 4.38
N GLN A 77 6.76 -0.86 4.22
CA GLN A 77 6.67 0.54 3.75
C GLN A 77 6.17 0.60 2.30
N LEU A 78 6.66 -0.27 1.42
CA LEU A 78 6.15 -0.37 0.04
C LEU A 78 4.66 -0.74 0.00
N VAL A 79 4.19 -1.62 0.90
CA VAL A 79 2.75 -1.91 1.01
C VAL A 79 1.98 -0.65 1.41
N VAL A 80 2.44 0.10 2.43
CA VAL A 80 1.78 1.34 2.88
C VAL A 80 1.72 2.37 1.75
N GLU A 81 2.84 2.66 1.09
CA GLU A 81 2.89 3.59 -0.04
C GLU A 81 1.97 3.16 -1.19
N ALA A 82 1.92 1.87 -1.49
CA ALA A 82 1.01 1.35 -2.51
C ALA A 82 -0.46 1.51 -2.10
N LEU A 83 -0.79 1.31 -0.82
CA LEU A 83 -2.16 1.51 -0.31
C LEU A 83 -2.57 2.99 -0.31
N GLU A 84 -1.66 3.90 0.04
CA GLU A 84 -1.89 5.35 -0.05
C GLU A 84 -2.18 5.79 -1.49
N ALA A 85 -1.37 5.31 -2.44
CA ALA A 85 -1.59 5.58 -3.86
C ALA A 85 -2.90 4.97 -4.37
N MET A 86 -3.27 3.76 -3.90
CA MET A 86 -4.58 3.15 -4.22
C MET A 86 -5.76 3.94 -3.64
N ALA A 87 -5.63 4.46 -2.42
CA ALA A 87 -6.63 5.35 -1.79
C ALA A 87 -6.81 6.65 -2.59
N ALA A 88 -5.70 7.27 -3.02
CA ALA A 88 -5.72 8.43 -3.89
C ALA A 88 -6.38 8.14 -5.25
N LEU A 89 -6.12 6.97 -5.85
CA LEU A 89 -6.76 6.54 -7.10
C LEU A 89 -8.27 6.28 -6.94
N ALA A 90 -8.72 5.78 -5.80
CA ALA A 90 -10.13 5.69 -5.45
C ALA A 90 -10.75 7.09 -5.15
N GLY A 91 -9.90 8.11 -5.06
CA GLY A 91 -10.21 9.50 -4.77
C GLY A 91 -10.67 9.74 -3.34
N SER A 92 -10.22 8.89 -2.41
CA SER A 92 -10.36 9.05 -0.97
C SER A 92 -8.96 9.35 -0.40
N ALA A 93 -8.50 10.59 -0.56
CA ALA A 93 -7.16 11.00 -0.14
C ALA A 93 -6.99 11.12 1.39
N SER A 94 -8.10 11.23 2.13
CA SER A 94 -8.13 11.25 3.60
C SER A 94 -9.47 10.67 4.09
N PRO A 95 -9.68 9.35 3.94
CA PRO A 95 -10.90 8.69 4.34
C PRO A 95 -11.12 8.78 5.85
N SER A 96 -12.38 8.83 6.27
CA SER A 96 -12.76 8.89 7.70
C SER A 96 -12.73 7.52 8.39
N ASP A 97 -12.79 6.43 7.62
CA ASP A 97 -12.70 5.05 8.11
C ASP A 97 -12.04 4.16 7.06
N VAL A 98 -11.09 3.32 7.49
CA VAL A 98 -10.29 2.46 6.61
C VAL A 98 -10.24 1.04 7.14
N VAL A 99 -10.58 0.10 6.26
CA VAL A 99 -10.46 -1.33 6.50
C VAL A 99 -9.59 -1.94 5.43
N ILE A 100 -8.59 -2.74 5.83
CA ILE A 100 -7.62 -3.36 4.93
C ILE A 100 -7.71 -4.88 5.10
N ALA A 101 -8.13 -5.57 4.03
CA ALA A 101 -8.01 -7.02 3.94
C ALA A 101 -6.56 -7.39 3.58
N VAL A 102 -5.93 -8.26 4.37
CA VAL A 102 -4.56 -8.75 4.18
C VAL A 102 -4.56 -10.22 3.76
N PRO A 103 -3.48 -10.74 3.15
CA PRO A 103 -3.45 -12.13 2.73
C PRO A 103 -3.66 -13.11 3.89
N SER A 104 -4.57 -14.06 3.73
CA SER A 104 -4.91 -15.04 4.77
C SER A 104 -3.78 -16.01 5.16
N TYR A 105 -2.74 -16.11 4.32
CA TYR A 105 -1.53 -16.87 4.62
C TYR A 105 -0.51 -16.10 5.46
N TRP A 106 -0.73 -14.81 5.72
CA TRP A 106 0.16 -14.03 6.60
C TRP A 106 0.06 -14.51 8.05
N GLY A 107 1.22 -14.70 8.66
CA GLY A 107 1.32 -14.94 10.10
C GLY A 107 1.18 -13.64 10.92
N PRO A 108 1.03 -13.75 12.26
CA PRO A 108 0.90 -12.59 13.15
C PRO A 108 2.03 -11.55 12.97
N GLY A 109 3.28 -12.00 12.81
CA GLY A 109 4.41 -11.09 12.63
C GLY A 109 4.33 -10.21 11.39
N GLN A 110 3.75 -10.71 10.29
CA GLN A 110 3.58 -9.92 9.06
C GLN A 110 2.46 -8.90 9.21
N VAL A 111 1.35 -9.31 9.85
CA VAL A 111 0.23 -8.42 10.17
C VAL A 111 0.69 -7.31 11.13
N ASP A 112 1.49 -7.64 12.14
CA ASP A 112 2.01 -6.67 13.09
C ASP A 112 3.03 -5.71 12.45
N ALA A 113 3.90 -6.20 11.56
CA ALA A 113 4.83 -5.34 10.80
C ALA A 113 4.07 -4.32 9.93
N LEU A 114 3.01 -4.75 9.22
CA LEU A 114 2.17 -3.81 8.47
C LEU A 114 1.44 -2.84 9.39
N ARG A 115 0.90 -3.31 10.52
CA ARG A 115 0.22 -2.46 11.50
C ARG A 115 1.14 -1.37 12.02
N GLU A 116 2.39 -1.71 12.35
CA GLU A 116 3.40 -0.76 12.79
C GLU A 116 3.71 0.28 11.70
N ALA A 117 3.97 -0.17 10.46
CA ALA A 117 4.26 0.73 9.35
C ALA A 117 3.10 1.72 9.07
N LEU A 118 1.84 1.27 9.19
CA LEU A 118 0.65 2.11 9.02
C LEU A 118 0.54 3.25 10.04
N THR A 119 1.19 3.16 11.21
CA THR A 119 1.14 4.25 12.21
C THR A 119 1.80 5.53 11.74
N ALA A 120 2.72 5.44 10.78
CA ALA A 120 3.39 6.59 10.17
C ALA A 120 2.61 7.17 8.96
N SER A 121 1.53 6.51 8.52
CA SER A 121 0.77 6.94 7.34
C SER A 121 -0.20 8.07 7.68
N GLY A 122 0.08 9.28 7.20
CA GLY A 122 -0.86 10.39 7.28
C GLY A 122 -2.16 10.17 6.50
N PRO A 123 -2.12 9.72 5.23
CA PRO A 123 -3.32 9.53 4.41
C PRO A 123 -4.25 8.42 4.91
N LEU A 124 -3.71 7.30 5.43
CA LEU A 124 -4.51 6.17 5.90
C LEU A 124 -4.83 6.22 7.40
N ALA A 125 -4.06 6.99 8.17
CA ALA A 125 -4.30 7.24 9.60
C ALA A 125 -4.25 8.75 9.92
N PRO A 126 -5.21 9.57 9.44
CA PRO A 126 -5.20 11.02 9.66
C PRO A 126 -5.53 11.38 11.12
N GLY A 127 -4.56 11.22 12.03
CA GLY A 127 -4.66 11.56 13.45
C GLY A 127 -5.62 10.67 14.27
N GLY A 128 -6.09 9.56 13.69
CA GLY A 128 -7.00 8.60 14.29
C GLY A 128 -6.33 7.26 14.63
N PRO A 129 -7.10 6.27 15.13
CA PRO A 129 -6.58 4.92 15.31
C PRO A 129 -6.12 4.33 13.95
N PRO A 130 -5.10 3.47 13.94
CA PRO A 130 -4.62 2.87 12.70
C PRO A 130 -5.73 2.06 12.02
N PRO A 131 -5.68 1.90 10.68
CA PRO A 131 -6.64 1.11 9.93
C PRO A 131 -6.84 -0.29 10.51
N ARG A 132 -8.08 -0.79 10.41
CA ARG A 132 -8.40 -2.15 10.84
C ARG A 132 -7.88 -3.15 9.81
N LEU A 133 -7.02 -4.08 10.23
CA LEU A 133 -6.55 -5.18 9.41
C LEU A 133 -7.45 -6.42 9.58
N ILE A 134 -7.83 -7.06 8.46
CA ILE A 134 -8.66 -8.26 8.42
C ILE A 134 -7.92 -9.35 7.60
N PRO A 135 -7.53 -10.48 8.19
CA PRO A 135 -6.95 -11.63 7.47
C PRO A 135 -7.95 -12.42 6.61
#